data_AF-U9UQG7-F1
#
_entry.id   AF-U9UQG7-F1
#
_cell.length_a   1.000
_cell.length_b   1.000
_cell.length_c   1.000
_cell.angle_alpha   90.00
_cell.angle_beta   90.00
_cell.angle_gamma   90.00
#
_symmetry.space_group_name_H-M   'P 1'
#
loop_
_entity.id
_entity.type
_entity.pdbx_description
1 polymer ?
#
loop_
_entity_poly.entity_id
_entity_poly.type
_entity_poly.pdbx_seq_one_letter_code
_entity_poly.pdbx_strand_id
1 'polypeptide(L)'
;MEQKYSNDDIIEERYDLCKECNHPYTSLDYWCQSCNAKNFQQNFKNWTSGNFNVDKLIRDSQINARNSLEKLEWIEYDNFENIEYVAKGGFGIIYKAIWKEKNIMKLFNGIMIIIIIM
;
A
#
# COMPACT_ATOMS: atom_id res chain seq x y z
N MET A 1 -42.64 -5.69 34.02
CA MET A 1 -42.47 -4.48 33.19
C MET A 1 -41.16 -4.65 32.46
N GLU A 2 -41.27 -4.93 31.17
CA GLU A 2 -40.14 -5.05 30.26
C GLU A 2 -39.39 -3.71 30.21
N GLN A 3 -38.07 -3.73 30.35
CA GLN A 3 -37.25 -2.68 29.80
C GLN A 3 -36.44 -3.27 28.65
N LYS A 4 -36.76 -2.75 27.46
CA LYS A 4 -36.28 -3.12 26.14
C LYS A 4 -34.75 -3.19 26.08
N TYR A 5 -34.26 -4.31 25.56
CA TYR A 5 -32.99 -4.33 24.83
C TYR A 5 -33.13 -3.42 23.61
N SER A 6 -32.29 -2.39 23.52
CA SER A 6 -32.13 -1.59 22.30
C SER A 6 -31.05 -2.25 21.45
N ASN A 7 -31.47 -2.97 20.40
CA ASN A 7 -30.60 -3.59 19.40
C ASN A 7 -30.04 -2.55 18.43
N ASP A 8 -29.26 -1.58 18.91
CA ASP A 8 -28.56 -0.61 18.05
C ASP A 8 -27.17 -0.20 18.61
N ASP A 9 -26.55 -1.04 19.44
CA ASP A 9 -25.11 -0.95 19.68
C ASP A 9 -24.39 -1.52 18.44
N ILE A 10 -24.45 -0.79 17.33
CA ILE A 10 -23.41 -0.88 16.30
C ILE A 10 -22.13 -0.58 17.07
N ILE A 11 -21.27 -1.58 17.18
CA ILE A 11 -19.90 -1.42 17.63
C ILE A 11 -19.29 -0.47 16.59
N GLU A 12 -19.41 0.85 16.80
CA GLU A 12 -18.41 1.78 16.32
C GLU A 12 -17.13 1.28 16.97
N GLU A 13 -16.37 0.48 16.22
CA GLU A 13 -14.94 0.36 16.45
C GLU A 13 -14.43 1.79 16.47
N ARG A 14 -14.37 2.39 17.67
CA ARG A 14 -13.79 3.71 17.88
C ARG A 14 -12.30 3.52 17.67
N TYR A 15 -11.89 3.52 16.41
CA TYR A 15 -10.51 3.71 16.06
C TYR A 15 -10.03 4.96 16.78
N ASP A 16 -8.92 4.84 17.51
CA ASP A 16 -8.30 5.95 18.21
C ASP A 16 -8.13 7.15 17.26
N LEU A 17 -8.05 8.35 17.81
CA LEU A 17 -7.83 9.55 17.01
C LEU A 17 -6.36 9.67 16.61
N CYS A 18 -6.14 10.01 15.35
CA CYS A 18 -4.82 10.36 14.83
C CYS A 18 -4.24 11.55 15.60
N LYS A 19 -3.06 11.37 16.18
CA LYS A 19 -2.38 12.41 16.98
C LYS A 19 -2.00 13.66 16.18
N GLU A 20 -1.93 13.58 14.86
CA GLU A 20 -1.53 14.69 13.99
C GLU A 20 -2.71 15.54 13.53
N CYS A 21 -3.86 14.92 13.21
CA CYS A 21 -4.99 15.61 12.61
C CYS A 21 -6.33 15.45 13.36
N ASN A 22 -6.34 14.69 14.47
CA ASN A 22 -7.52 14.39 15.29
C ASN A 22 -8.72 13.74 14.56
N HIS A 23 -8.50 13.17 13.38
CA HIS A 23 -9.49 12.31 12.72
C HIS A 23 -9.29 10.84 13.14
N PRO A 24 -10.33 10.00 13.11
CA PRO A 24 -10.19 8.58 13.41
C PRO A 24 -9.16 7.91 12.51
N TYR A 25 -8.38 6.97 13.06
CA TYR A 25 -7.64 6.03 12.23
C TYR A 25 -8.62 5.20 11.38
N THR A 26 -8.18 4.77 10.20
CA THR A 26 -9.00 3.97 9.27
C THR A 26 -8.70 2.48 9.35
N SER A 27 -7.74 2.07 10.19
CA SER A 27 -7.41 0.67 10.46
C SER A 27 -6.68 0.48 11.78
N LEU A 28 -6.62 -0.79 12.23
CA LEU A 28 -6.04 -1.21 13.52
C LEU A 28 -4.52 -1.03 13.62
N ASP A 29 -3.82 -0.84 12.50
CA ASP A 29 -2.39 -0.51 12.45
C ASP A 29 -2.11 1.00 12.62
N TYR A 30 -3.09 1.75 13.13
CA TYR A 30 -3.02 3.20 13.33
C TYR A 30 -2.77 3.98 12.02
N TRP A 31 -3.30 3.49 10.90
CA TRP A 31 -3.26 4.22 9.63
C TRP A 31 -4.21 5.41 9.66
N CYS A 32 -3.68 6.61 9.39
CA CYS A 32 -4.50 7.79 9.17
C CYS A 32 -4.49 8.11 7.67
N GLN A 33 -5.60 7.86 6.98
CA GLN A 33 -5.69 8.07 5.54
C GLN A 33 -5.35 9.51 5.13
N SER A 34 -5.89 10.52 5.83
CA SER A 34 -5.63 11.92 5.48
C SER A 34 -4.16 12.33 5.68
N CYS A 35 -3.52 11.90 6.77
CA CYS A 35 -2.11 12.20 7.01
C CYS A 35 -1.21 11.47 6.01
N ASN A 36 -1.45 10.18 5.77
CA ASN A 36 -0.65 9.40 4.84
C ASN A 36 -0.79 9.92 3.41
N ALA A 37 -2.01 10.22 2.93
CA ALA A 37 -2.23 10.82 1.62
C ALA A 37 -1.45 12.13 1.44
N LYS A 38 -1.47 13.01 2.45
CA LYS A 38 -0.70 14.26 2.45
C LYS A 38 0.81 14.00 2.40
N ASN A 39 1.31 13.04 3.18
CA ASN A 39 2.72 12.67 3.19
C ASN A 39 3.18 12.11 1.84
N PHE A 40 2.36 11.25 1.20
CA PHE A 40 2.64 10.75 -0.15
C PHE A 40 2.68 11.87 -1.18
N GLN A 41 1.69 12.77 -1.17
CA GLN A 41 1.64 13.91 -2.10
C GLN A 41 2.90 14.78 -2.02
N GLN A 42 3.45 15.01 -0.82
CA GLN A 42 4.69 15.76 -0.64
C GLN A 42 5.92 15.06 -1.24
N ASN A 43 5.89 13.73 -1.30
CA ASN A 43 6.98 12.89 -1.79
C ASN A 43 6.88 12.53 -3.28
N PHE A 44 5.77 12.82 -3.97
CA PHE A 44 5.61 12.49 -5.39
C PHE A 44 6.62 13.15 -6.34
N LYS A 45 7.25 14.23 -5.91
CA LYS A 45 8.32 14.90 -6.65
C LYS A 45 9.70 14.25 -6.50
N ASN A 46 9.84 13.32 -5.55
CA ASN A 46 11.13 12.71 -5.20
C ASN A 46 11.38 11.39 -5.95
N TRP A 47 10.38 10.86 -6.66
CA TRP A 47 10.51 9.63 -7.45
C TRP A 47 9.59 9.67 -8.67
N THR A 48 9.97 8.94 -9.71
CA THR A 48 9.16 8.67 -10.89
C THR A 48 9.63 7.37 -11.53
N SER A 49 8.70 6.59 -12.08
CA SER A 49 9.03 5.43 -12.91
C SER A 49 9.52 5.79 -14.31
N GLY A 50 9.45 7.07 -14.70
CA GLY A 50 9.59 7.51 -16.08
C GLY A 50 8.35 7.24 -16.94
N ASN A 51 7.32 6.55 -16.41
CA ASN A 51 6.06 6.30 -17.10
C ASN A 51 4.89 6.98 -16.38
N PHE A 52 4.27 7.95 -17.05
CA PHE A 52 3.18 8.74 -16.48
C PHE A 52 1.98 7.89 -16.00
N ASN A 53 1.60 6.86 -16.75
CA ASN A 53 0.44 6.04 -16.41
C ASN A 53 0.72 5.16 -15.18
N VAL A 54 1.94 4.62 -15.07
CA VAL A 54 2.39 3.84 -13.92
C VAL A 54 2.48 4.75 -12.68
N ASP A 55 3.10 5.92 -12.82
CA ASP A 55 3.17 6.91 -11.75
C ASP A 55 1.78 7.30 -11.25
N LYS A 56 0.85 7.57 -12.16
CA LYS A 56 -0.53 7.91 -11.80
C LYS A 56 -1.19 6.78 -11.02
N LEU A 57 -1.08 5.53 -11.49
CA LEU A 57 -1.67 4.36 -10.82
C LEU A 57 -1.14 4.21 -9.39
N ILE A 58 0.18 4.33 -9.20
CA ILE A 58 0.81 4.20 -7.88
C ILE A 58 0.38 5.35 -6.96
N ARG A 59 0.40 6.60 -7.46
CA ARG A 59 -0.02 7.78 -6.69
C ARG A 59 -1.49 7.71 -6.27
N ASP A 60 -2.37 7.29 -7.20
CA ASP A 60 -3.80 7.11 -6.93
C ASP A 60 -4.02 6.01 -5.87
N SER A 61 -3.28 4.90 -5.94
CA SER A 61 -3.31 3.86 -4.91
C SER A 61 -2.85 4.40 -3.54
N GLN A 62 -1.75 5.14 -3.48
CA GLN A 62 -1.20 5.69 -2.23
C GLN A 62 -2.11 6.74 -1.57
N ILE A 63 -2.75 7.62 -2.35
CA ILE A 63 -3.71 8.61 -1.82
C ILE A 63 -4.96 7.95 -1.25
N ASN A 64 -5.43 6.89 -1.90
CA ASN A 64 -6.71 6.26 -1.56
C ASN A 64 -6.58 5.09 -0.56
N ALA A 65 -5.37 4.69 -0.20
CA ALA A 65 -5.12 3.58 0.70
C ALA A 65 -5.75 3.81 2.09
N ARG A 66 -6.53 2.84 2.56
CA ARG A 66 -7.18 2.87 3.89
C ARG A 66 -6.36 2.20 4.99
N ASN A 67 -5.32 1.48 4.60
CA ASN A 67 -4.35 0.84 5.48
C ASN A 67 -3.02 0.67 4.75
N SER A 68 -2.00 0.20 5.46
CA SER A 68 -0.65 0.03 4.92
C SER A 68 -0.50 -1.04 3.83
N LEU A 69 -1.47 -1.95 3.67
CA LEU A 69 -1.42 -3.06 2.71
C LEU A 69 -2.07 -2.72 1.36
N GLU A 70 -2.94 -1.71 1.32
CA GLU A 70 -3.67 -1.30 0.10
C GLU A 70 -2.85 -0.43 -0.86
N LYS A 71 -1.73 0.11 -0.39
CA LYS A 71 -0.88 1.00 -1.19
C LYS A 71 0.06 0.19 -2.10
N LEU A 72 0.28 0.70 -3.30
CA LEU A 72 1.39 0.28 -4.17
C LEU A 72 2.67 1.01 -3.76
N GLU A 73 3.81 0.31 -3.84
CA GLU A 73 5.15 0.87 -3.64
C GLU A 73 5.91 0.86 -4.96
N TRP A 74 6.54 2.00 -5.30
CA TRP A 74 7.52 2.07 -6.38
C TRP A 74 8.89 1.65 -5.84
N ILE A 75 9.60 0.81 -6.58
CA ILE A 75 10.96 0.35 -6.24
C ILE A 75 11.82 0.53 -7.48
N GLU A 76 12.89 1.30 -7.34
CA GLU A 76 13.87 1.49 -8.42
C GLU A 76 14.50 0.17 -8.85
N TYR A 77 14.75 0.03 -10.15
CA TYR A 77 15.27 -1.20 -10.73
C TYR A 77 16.61 -1.63 -10.10
N ASP A 78 17.47 -0.67 -9.79
CA ASP A 78 18.79 -0.91 -9.20
C ASP A 78 18.73 -1.50 -7.78
N ASN A 79 17.55 -1.50 -7.15
CA ASN A 79 17.32 -2.15 -5.86
C ASN A 79 17.01 -3.64 -5.98
N PHE A 80 16.95 -4.19 -7.20
CA PHE A 80 16.76 -5.63 -7.42
C PHE A 80 18.09 -6.36 -7.67
N GLU A 81 18.17 -7.61 -7.21
CA GLU A 81 19.26 -8.57 -7.44
C GLU A 81 18.69 -9.90 -7.94
N ASN A 82 19.55 -10.74 -8.53
CA ASN A 82 19.18 -12.08 -9.01
C ASN A 82 17.89 -12.07 -9.85
N ILE A 83 17.86 -11.17 -10.83
CA ILE A 83 16.71 -11.00 -11.72
C ILE A 83 16.67 -12.17 -12.70
N GLU A 84 15.64 -13.01 -12.58
CA GLU A 84 15.44 -14.23 -13.36
C GLU A 84 14.17 -14.10 -14.20
N TYR A 85 14.26 -14.45 -15.48
CA TYR A 85 13.08 -14.56 -16.34
C TYR A 85 12.20 -15.74 -15.91
N VAL A 86 10.88 -15.52 -15.86
CA VAL A 86 9.90 -16.57 -15.53
C VAL A 86 9.10 -16.97 -16.76
N ALA A 87 8.40 -16.01 -17.38
CA ALA A 87 7.51 -16.28 -18.51
C ALA A 87 7.18 -15.00 -19.28
N LYS A 88 6.70 -15.16 -20.52
CA LYS A 88 6.10 -14.10 -21.33
C LYS A 88 4.66 -14.45 -21.65
N GLY A 89 3.75 -13.53 -21.38
CA GLY A 89 2.33 -13.65 -21.70
C GLY A 89 1.85 -12.51 -22.60
N GLY A 90 0.55 -12.48 -22.90
CA GLY A 90 -0.06 -11.40 -23.71
C GLY A 90 0.00 -10.01 -23.06
N PHE A 91 0.19 -9.97 -21.73
CA PHE A 91 0.20 -8.73 -20.93
C PHE A 91 1.60 -8.29 -20.50
N GLY A 92 2.66 -8.98 -20.92
CA GLY A 92 4.04 -8.59 -20.60
C GLY A 92 4.97 -9.76 -20.29
N ILE A 93 6.11 -9.42 -19.71
CA ILE A 93 7.16 -10.36 -19.29
C ILE A 93 7.20 -10.38 -17.77
N ILE A 94 7.31 -11.58 -17.21
CA ILE A 94 7.38 -11.82 -15.77
C ILE A 94 8.83 -12.12 -15.41
N TYR A 95 9.35 -11.38 -14.43
CA TYR A 95 10.63 -11.62 -13.81
C TYR A 95 10.44 -11.92 -12.31
N LYS A 96 11.38 -12.66 -11.75
CA LYS A 96 11.55 -12.86 -10.32
C LYS A 96 12.84 -12.18 -9.91
N ALA A 97 12.85 -11.48 -8.77
CA ALA A 97 14.05 -10.84 -8.26
C ALA A 97 14.07 -10.82 -6.73
N ILE A 98 15.25 -10.58 -6.16
CA ILE A 98 15.45 -10.29 -4.74
C ILE A 98 15.51 -8.77 -4.57
N TRP A 99 14.75 -8.21 -3.63
CA TRP A 99 14.83 -6.80 -3.29
C TRP A 99 15.89 -6.56 -2.21
N LYS A 100 16.91 -5.75 -2.49
CA LYS A 100 18.06 -5.46 -1.60
C LYS A 100 17.66 -4.90 -0.24
N GLU A 101 16.65 -4.04 -0.20
CA GLU A 101 16.48 -3.08 0.89
C GLU A 101 15.55 -3.53 2.01
N LYS A 102 14.98 -4.73 1.90
CA LYS A 102 14.06 -5.23 2.92
C LYS A 102 14.34 -6.70 3.23
N ASN A 103 14.92 -6.93 4.40
CA ASN A 103 14.87 -8.19 5.17
C ASN A 103 13.40 -8.57 5.51
N ILE A 104 12.52 -8.70 4.50
CA ILE A 104 11.11 -9.11 4.61
C ILE A 104 10.90 -10.51 4.02
N MET A 105 11.96 -11.33 3.89
CA MET A 105 11.78 -12.77 3.63
C MET A 105 11.09 -13.52 4.80
N LYS A 106 10.64 -12.84 5.87
CA LYS A 106 9.99 -13.48 7.02
C LYS A 106 8.48 -13.24 7.17
N LEU A 107 7.83 -12.39 6.38
CA LEU A 107 6.41 -12.06 6.63
C LEU A 107 5.44 -12.23 5.45
N PHE A 108 5.90 -12.60 4.26
CA PHE A 108 5.01 -13.00 3.18
C PHE A 108 5.45 -14.35 2.62
N ASN A 109 4.79 -15.43 3.07
CA ASN A 109 4.73 -16.69 2.31
C ASN A 109 3.82 -16.50 1.07
N GLY A 110 4.06 -15.42 0.33
CA GLY A 110 3.29 -15.00 -0.82
C GLY A 110 4.27 -14.46 -1.85
N ILE A 111 4.27 -15.08 -3.02
CA ILE A 111 5.12 -14.76 -4.14
C ILE A 111 4.95 -13.26 -4.47
N MET A 112 6.00 -12.46 -4.28
CA MET A 112 6.05 -11.08 -4.75
C MET A 112 6.29 -11.12 -6.27
N ILE A 113 5.22 -11.06 -7.06
CA ILE A 113 5.30 -10.95 -8.52
C ILE A 113 5.61 -9.49 -8.85
N ILE A 114 6.84 -9.19 -9.27
CA ILE A 114 7.21 -7.86 -9.76
C ILE A 114 6.88 -7.82 -11.25
N ILE A 115 5.84 -7.08 -11.63
CA ILE A 115 5.53 -6.81 -13.03
C ILE A 115 6.34 -5.59 -13.45
N ILE A 116 7.46 -5.80 -14.14
CA ILE A 116 8.19 -4.72 -14.83
C ILE A 116 7.50 -4.52 -16.18
N ILE A 117 6.71 -3.45 -16.31
CA ILE A 117 6.19 -3.01 -17.60
C ILE A 117 7.30 -2.18 -18.25
N MET A 118 7.94 -2.74 -19.28
CA MET A 118 8.83 -1.98 -20.19
C MET A 118 8.02 -1.04 -21.07
#